data_AF-A0A380TM13-F1
#
_entry.id   AF-A0A380TM13-F1
#
_cell.length_a   1.000
_cell.length_b   1.000
_cell.length_c   1.000
_cell.angle_alpha   90.00
_cell.angle_beta   90.00
_cell.angle_gamma   90.00
#
_symmetry.space_group_name_H-M   'P 1'
#
loop_
_entity.id
_entity.type
_entity.pdbx_description
1 polymer ?
#
loop_
_entity_poly.entity_id
_entity_poly.type
_entity_poly.pdbx_seq_one_letter_code
_entity_poly.pdbx_strand_id
1 'polypeptide(L)'
;MYQIRIKHQNGKIEMLTAESQESALAKAQQIKARHDCIIAINPTSKTICELVFVYSNGEQEDVGEYYSLKDAIKAKEQAKNRIGKADILGRVLSAVSIIKKDCL
;
A
#
# COMPACT_ATOMS: atom_id res chain seq x y z
N MET A 1 6.98 -7.75 -5.20
CA MET A 1 6.98 -8.33 -6.56
C MET A 1 6.04 -7.52 -7.45
N TYR A 2 6.35 -7.40 -8.73
CA TYR A 2 5.65 -6.59 -9.73
C TYR A 2 5.38 -7.43 -10.98
N GLN A 3 4.21 -7.23 -11.59
CA GLN A 3 3.84 -7.76 -12.90
C GLN A 3 4.01 -6.67 -13.96
N ILE A 4 4.61 -7.06 -15.08
CA ILE A 4 4.81 -6.22 -16.25
C ILE A 4 3.95 -6.82 -17.36
N ARG A 5 2.92 -6.09 -17.77
CA ARG A 5 2.05 -6.46 -18.89
C ARG A 5 2.47 -5.69 -20.13
N ILE A 6 2.82 -6.42 -21.18
CA ILE A 6 3.33 -5.87 -22.43
C ILE A 6 2.30 -6.18 -23.52
N LYS A 7 1.81 -5.17 -24.22
CA LYS A 7 0.95 -5.31 -25.39
C LYS A 7 1.73 -4.88 -26.62
N HIS A 8 2.02 -5.82 -27.50
CA HIS A 8 2.65 -5.58 -28.78
C HIS A 8 1.63 -5.04 -29.79
N GLN A 9 2.09 -4.37 -30.84
CA GLN A 9 1.21 -3.85 -31.90
C GLN A 9 0.38 -4.92 -32.61
N ASN A 10 0.93 -6.14 -32.75
CA ASN A 10 0.22 -7.28 -33.31
C ASN A 10 -0.89 -7.85 -32.39
N GLY A 11 -1.16 -7.20 -31.26
CA GLY A 11 -2.17 -7.61 -30.29
C GLY A 11 -1.70 -8.69 -29.31
N LYS A 12 -0.50 -9.27 -29.49
CA LYS A 12 0.07 -10.24 -28.54
C LYS A 12 0.28 -9.57 -27.18
N ILE A 13 -0.10 -10.29 -26.12
CA ILE A 13 0.11 -9.88 -24.74
C ILE A 13 1.14 -10.80 -24.11
N GLU A 14 2.15 -10.21 -23.47
CA GLU A 14 3.16 -10.91 -22.68
C GLU A 14 3.12 -10.41 -21.23
N MET A 15 3.39 -11.32 -20.29
CA MET A 15 3.41 -11.06 -18.86
C MET A 15 4.77 -11.46 -18.31
N LEU A 16 5.46 -10.53 -17.65
CA LEU A 16 6.71 -10.78 -16.94
C LEU A 16 6.59 -10.40 -15.48
N THR A 17 7.52 -10.86 -14.65
CA THR A 17 7.63 -10.49 -13.25
C THR A 17 8.98 -9.84 -12.93
N ALA A 18 8.97 -9.03 -11.88
CA ALA A 18 10.15 -8.41 -11.29
C ALA A 18 10.00 -8.36 -9.76
N GLU A 19 11.11 -8.45 -9.05
CA GLU A 19 11.08 -8.52 -7.58
C GLU A 19 10.81 -7.15 -6.95
N SER A 20 11.30 -6.08 -7.58
CA SER A 20 11.16 -4.69 -7.15
C SER A 20 10.62 -3.77 -8.25
N GLN A 21 10.20 -2.56 -7.85
CA GLN A 21 9.72 -1.54 -8.78
C GLN A 21 10.83 -1.08 -9.73
N GLU A 22 12.04 -0.89 -9.23
CA GLU A 22 13.21 -0.48 -10.02
C GLU A 22 13.59 -1.54 -11.04
N SER A 23 13.58 -2.81 -10.66
CA SER A 23 13.81 -3.92 -11.59
C SER A 23 12.74 -3.97 -12.68
N ALA A 24 11.47 -3.72 -12.33
CA ALA A 24 10.38 -3.65 -13.31
C ALA A 24 10.55 -2.50 -14.30
N LEU A 25 10.90 -1.31 -13.81
CA LEU A 25 11.18 -0.12 -14.61
C LEU A 25 12.35 -0.34 -15.57
N ALA A 26 13.46 -0.91 -15.08
CA ALA A 26 14.64 -1.20 -15.89
C ALA A 26 14.31 -2.20 -17.02
N LYS A 27 13.58 -3.27 -16.73
CA LYS A 27 13.11 -4.23 -17.75
C LYS A 27 12.19 -3.54 -18.77
N ALA A 28 11.23 -2.73 -18.32
CA ALA A 28 10.31 -2.03 -19.20
C ALA A 28 11.04 -1.04 -20.13
N GLN A 29 12.05 -0.32 -19.64
CA GLN A 29 12.89 0.56 -20.46
C GLN A 29 13.65 -0.20 -21.54
N GLN A 30 14.26 -1.34 -21.20
CA GLN A 30 14.96 -2.19 -22.19
C GLN A 30 14.01 -2.72 -23.27
N ILE A 31 12.78 -3.08 -22.90
CA ILE A 31 11.77 -3.58 -23.85
C ILE A 31 11.27 -2.46 -24.76
N LYS A 32 10.95 -1.28 -24.21
CA LYS A 32 10.55 -0.10 -24.99
C LYS A 32 11.62 0.37 -25.95
N ALA A 33 12.90 0.20 -25.61
CA ALA A 33 14.01 0.55 -26.49
C ALA A 33 14.13 -0.36 -27.72
N ARG A 34 13.54 -1.57 -27.67
CA ARG A 34 13.66 -2.60 -28.72
C ARG A 34 12.36 -2.87 -29.47
N HIS A 35 11.22 -2.54 -28.87
CA HIS A 35 9.90 -2.88 -29.41
C HIS A 35 8.93 -1.73 -29.24
N ASP A 36 8.14 -1.46 -30.28
CA ASP A 36 6.98 -0.59 -30.16
C ASP A 36 5.85 -1.36 -29.44
N CYS A 37 5.62 -1.01 -28.17
CA CYS A 37 4.70 -1.71 -27.29
C CYS A 37 4.16 -0.80 -26.19
N ILE A 38 2.96 -1.15 -25.71
CA ILE A 38 2.37 -0.53 -24.52
C ILE A 38 2.73 -1.39 -23.32
N ILE A 39 3.30 -0.77 -22.28
CA ILE A 39 3.70 -1.47 -21.05
C ILE A 39 2.92 -0.90 -19.87
N ALA A 40 2.31 -1.79 -19.09
CA ALA A 40 1.74 -1.50 -17.78
C ALA A 40 2.51 -2.27 -16.71
N ILE A 41 2.87 -1.59 -15.62
CA ILE A 41 3.58 -2.19 -14.47
C ILE A 41 2.67 -2.08 -13.26
N ASN A 42 2.36 -3.19 -12.62
CA ASN A 42 1.51 -3.23 -11.43
C ASN A 42 2.22 -4.03 -10.31
N PRO A 43 2.16 -3.60 -9.04
CA PRO A 43 2.57 -4.45 -7.94
C PRO A 43 1.67 -5.70 -7.89
N THR A 44 2.26 -6.87 -7.62
CA THR A 44 1.50 -8.12 -7.48
C THR A 44 0.88 -8.25 -6.10
N SER A 45 1.53 -7.72 -5.07
CA SER A 45 0.99 -7.67 -3.72
C SER A 45 0.17 -6.40 -3.53
N LYS A 46 -1.02 -6.55 -2.95
CA LYS A 46 -1.78 -5.41 -2.46
C LYS A 46 -1.22 -5.06 -1.08
N THR A 47 -0.67 -3.87 -0.93
CA THR A 47 -0.36 -3.37 0.40
C THR A 47 -1.64 -2.82 1.02
N ILE A 48 -1.98 -3.29 2.21
CA ILE A 48 -3.00 -2.69 3.08
C ILE A 48 -2.29 -1.97 4.22
N CYS A 49 -2.74 -0.77 4.55
CA CYS A 49 -2.33 -0.02 5.71
C CYS A 49 -3.46 -0.06 6.73
N GLU A 50 -3.24 -0.69 7.87
CA GLU A 50 -4.19 -0.71 8.98
C GLU A 50 -3.91 0.44 9.93
N LEU A 51 -4.96 1.14 10.35
CA LEU A 51 -4.89 2.16 11.38
C LEU A 51 -5.21 1.49 12.72
N VAL A 52 -4.24 1.54 13.64
CA VAL A 52 -4.35 0.91 14.95
C VAL A 52 -4.36 1.97 16.03
N PHE A 53 -5.37 1.92 16.89
CA PHE A 53 -5.46 2.72 18.10
C PHE A 53 -4.79 1.98 19.24
N VAL A 54 -3.96 2.69 20.00
CA VAL A 54 -3.30 2.16 21.20
C VAL A 54 -3.79 2.96 22.39
N TYR A 55 -4.42 2.25 23.34
CA TYR A 55 -4.98 2.84 24.55
C TYR A 55 -3.96 2.86 25.69
N SER A 56 -4.21 3.71 26.69
CA SER A 56 -3.32 3.89 27.86
C SER A 56 -3.16 2.63 28.71
N ASN A 57 -4.09 1.68 28.63
CA ASN A 57 -4.02 0.36 29.27
C ASN A 57 -3.23 -0.67 28.43
N GLY A 58 -2.67 -0.27 27.28
CA GLY A 58 -1.91 -1.13 26.37
C GLY A 58 -2.75 -1.92 25.37
N GLU A 59 -4.09 -1.82 25.43
CA GLU A 59 -4.96 -2.47 24.45
C GLU A 59 -4.82 -1.82 23.07
N GLN A 60 -4.98 -2.65 22.03
CA GLN A 60 -4.95 -2.23 20.64
C GLN A 60 -6.27 -2.54 19.96
N GLU A 61 -6.71 -1.63 19.09
CA GLU A 61 -7.94 -1.78 18.30
C GLU A 61 -7.64 -1.42 16.84
N ASP A 62 -7.99 -2.32 15.91
CA ASP A 62 -7.99 -2.01 14.48
C ASP A 62 -9.25 -1.20 14.17
N VAL A 63 -9.03 0.02 13.70
CA VAL A 63 -10.10 0.97 13.41
C VAL A 63 -10.27 1.24 11.91
N GLY A 64 -9.49 0.57 11.05
CA GLY A 64 -9.73 0.61 9.62
C GLY A 64 -8.55 0.21 8.75
N GLU A 65 -8.89 -0.42 7.62
CA GLU A 65 -7.97 -0.76 6.53
C GLU A 65 -7.98 0.29 5.42
N TYR A 66 -6.80 0.63 4.90
CA TYR A 66 -6.60 1.60 3.82
C TYR A 66 -5.72 1.01 2.73
N TYR A 67 -6.12 1.12 1.46
CA TYR A 67 -5.33 0.63 0.32
C TYR A 67 -4.22 1.58 -0.14
N SER A 68 -4.00 2.66 0.62
CA SER A 68 -3.04 3.71 0.32
C SER A 68 -2.46 4.25 1.62
N LEU A 69 -1.13 4.33 1.69
CA LEU A 69 -0.43 4.95 2.82
C LEU A 69 -0.85 6.42 3.01
N LYS A 70 -1.14 7.13 1.92
CA LYS A 70 -1.61 8.52 1.97
C LYS A 70 -2.95 8.63 2.71
N ASP A 71 -3.87 7.71 2.44
CA ASP A 71 -5.20 7.72 3.07
C ASP A 71 -5.10 7.31 4.54
N ALA A 72 -4.27 6.31 4.85
CA ALA A 72 -3.97 5.93 6.23
C ALA A 72 -3.35 7.09 7.03
N ILE A 73 -2.40 7.83 6.44
CA ILE A 73 -1.79 9.02 7.07
C ILE A 73 -2.86 10.08 7.34
N LYS A 74 -3.72 10.37 6.36
CA LYS A 74 -4.80 11.35 6.53
C LYS A 74 -5.75 10.95 7.67
N ALA A 75 -6.14 9.68 7.74
CA ALA A 75 -6.98 9.17 8.82
C ALA A 75 -6.28 9.24 10.19
N LYS A 76 -4.98 8.94 10.24
CA LYS A 76 -4.16 9.10 11.45
C LYS A 76 -4.15 10.55 11.94
N GLU A 77 -3.90 11.52 11.05
CA GLU A 77 -3.91 12.94 11.44
C GLU A 77 -5.27 13.39 11.98
N GLN A 78 -6.37 12.88 11.40
CA GLN A 78 -7.72 13.14 11.91
C GLN A 78 -7.93 12.52 13.30
N ALA A 79 -7.42 11.31 13.53
CA ALA A 79 -7.52 10.60 14.81
C ALA A 79 -6.65 11.21 15.92
N LYS A 80 -5.55 11.90 15.60
CA LYS A 80 -4.69 12.56 16.61
C LYS A 80 -5.44 13.52 17.52
N ASN A 81 -6.49 14.18 17.01
CA ASN A 81 -7.33 15.09 17.81
C ASN A 81 -8.11 14.39 18.95
N ARG A 82 -8.13 13.05 18.95
CA ARG A 82 -8.75 12.21 19.98
C ARG A 82 -7.74 11.73 21.04
N ILE A 83 -6.44 11.87 20.81
CA ILE A 83 -5.40 11.45 21.77
C ILE A 83 -5.55 12.24 23.07
N GLY A 84 -5.41 11.56 24.21
CA GLY A 84 -5.52 12.14 25.54
C GLY A 84 -6.97 12.42 25.99
N LYS A 85 -7.97 12.17 25.14
CA LYS A 85 -9.38 12.23 25.51
C LYS A 85 -9.84 10.84 25.94
N ALA A 86 -10.68 10.78 26.97
CA ALA A 86 -11.34 9.55 27.38
C ALA A 86 -12.32 9.12 26.26
N ASP A 87 -12.18 7.88 25.81
CA ASP A 87 -12.96 7.23 24.78
C ASP A 87 -13.94 6.21 25.40
N ILE A 88 -14.53 5.34 24.56
CA ILE A 88 -15.45 4.26 24.93
C ILE A 88 -14.88 3.44 26.11
N LEU A 89 -15.70 3.30 27.16
CA LEU A 89 -15.40 2.57 28.39
C LEU A 89 -14.30 3.20 29.27
N GLY A 90 -14.02 4.50 29.12
CA GLY A 90 -13.07 5.20 30.00
C GLY A 90 -11.59 4.94 29.68
N ARG A 91 -11.31 4.28 28.55
CA ARG A 91 -9.96 4.10 28.03
C ARG A 91 -9.50 5.41 27.39
N VAL A 92 -8.25 5.81 27.61
CA VAL A 92 -7.69 7.03 27.00
C VAL A 92 -6.84 6.64 25.80
N LEU A 93 -7.15 7.20 24.63
CA LEU A 93 -6.32 6.97 23.44
C LEU A 93 -4.93 7.58 23.66
N SER A 94 -3.89 6.74 23.59
CA SER A 94 -2.51 7.13 23.84
C SER A 94 -1.73 7.39 22.54
N ALA A 95 -1.91 6.52 21.54
CA ALA A 95 -1.23 6.64 20.26
C ALA A 95 -2.08 6.12 19.10
N VAL A 96 -1.72 6.58 17.90
CA VAL A 96 -2.29 6.11 16.63
C VAL A 96 -1.16 5.67 15.71
N SER A 97 -1.19 4.40 15.34
CA SER A 97 -0.16 3.74 14.54
C SER A 97 -0.72 3.31 13.19
N ILE A 98 0.16 3.21 12.19
CA ILE A 98 -0.17 2.62 10.89
C ILE A 98 0.68 1.39 10.74
N ILE A 99 0.05 0.23 10.55
CA ILE A 99 0.73 -1.03 10.28
C ILE A 99 0.59 -1.32 8.79
N LYS A 100 1.71 -1.50 8.12
CA LYS A 100 1.73 -1.92 6.71
C LYS A 100 1.66 -3.45 6.68
N LYS A 101 0.61 -4.00 6.10
CA LYS A 101 0.50 -5.43 5.79
C LYS A 101 0.63 -5.62 4.28
N ASP A 102 1.53 -6.52 3.89
CA ASP A 102 1.60 -6.97 2.52
C ASP A 102 0.66 -8.17 2.36
N CYS A 103 -0.40 -8.00 1.58
CA CYS A 103 -1.28 -9.12 1.21
C CYS A 103 -0.63 -9.86 0.03
N LEU A 104 -0.36 -11.15 0.26
CA LEU A 104 0.16 -12.11 -0.72
C LEU A 104 -0.93 -12.55 -1.70
#